data_AF-A0A803NRF3-F1
#
_entry.id   AF-A0A803NRF3-F1
#
_cell.length_a   1.000
_cell.length_b   1.000
_cell.length_c   1.000
_cell.angle_alpha   90.00
_cell.angle_beta   90.00
_cell.angle_gamma   90.00
#
_symmetry.space_group_name_H-M   'P 1'
#
loop_
_entity.id
_entity.type
_entity.pdbx_description
1 polymer ?
#
loop_
_entity_poly.entity_id
_entity_poly.type
_entity_poly.pdbx_seq_one_letter_code
_entity_poly.pdbx_strand_id
1 'polypeptide(L)'
;MDSLMKNKRWIVVKKPEHARIIGCKWITKVKEGILGVEPTGYKAMLVARGFTQKEGIDFNEIFSPVIKQTSIRVMLAKVAKDNLEVDQMDKKSEIKKIKDKLSEEFEIKDLGKAKKILEIEIDQNHKGMIKISQANYLKKVLEKFGMDNSKAVSTPLAPHFKLSQSQNPQTNAEKKLMEQVP
;
A
#
# COMPACT_ATOMS: atom_id res chain seq x y z
N MET A 1 -17.88 12.36 -17.41
CA MET A 1 -18.77 11.23 -17.00
C MET A 1 -18.80 10.15 -18.09
N ASP A 2 -18.72 10.53 -19.36
CA ASP A 2 -18.89 9.60 -20.50
C ASP A 2 -17.82 8.51 -20.58
N SER A 3 -16.55 8.82 -20.26
CA SER A 3 -15.49 7.79 -20.30
C SER A 3 -15.67 6.69 -19.25
N LEU A 4 -16.33 6.99 -18.13
CA LEU A 4 -16.53 6.04 -17.02
C LEU A 4 -17.70 5.09 -17.30
N MET A 5 -18.78 5.62 -17.89
CA MET A 5 -19.90 4.82 -18.39
C MET A 5 -19.46 3.95 -19.57
N LYS A 6 -18.66 4.50 -20.49
CA LYS A 6 -18.07 3.79 -21.63
C LYS A 6 -17.23 2.58 -21.20
N ASN A 7 -16.56 2.67 -20.06
CA ASN A 7 -15.68 1.61 -19.55
C ASN A 7 -16.37 0.58 -18.63
N LYS A 8 -17.71 0.67 -18.45
CA LYS A 8 -18.54 -0.26 -17.64
C LYS A 8 -17.99 -0.50 -16.23
N ARG A 9 -17.43 0.52 -15.60
CA ARG A 9 -16.76 0.40 -14.29
C ARG A 9 -17.69 0.56 -13.08
N TRP A 10 -19.00 0.84 -13.25
CA TRP A 10 -19.91 1.26 -12.15
C TRP A 10 -21.39 0.84 -12.33
N ILE A 11 -22.09 0.59 -11.20
CA ILE A 11 -23.55 0.43 -11.08
C ILE A 11 -24.04 1.25 -9.87
N VAL A 12 -25.10 2.03 -10.02
CA VAL A 12 -25.67 2.87 -8.95
C VAL A 12 -26.65 2.04 -8.10
N VAL A 13 -26.49 2.05 -6.78
CA VAL A 13 -27.39 1.34 -5.83
C VAL A 13 -27.90 2.30 -4.74
N LYS A 14 -29.09 2.01 -4.18
CA LYS A 14 -29.62 2.73 -3.02
C LYS A 14 -28.79 2.43 -1.77
N LYS A 15 -28.74 3.41 -0.85
CA LYS A 15 -28.08 3.29 0.45
C LYS A 15 -28.71 2.14 1.27
N PRO A 16 -27.92 1.18 1.79
CA PRO A 16 -28.43 0.18 2.73
C PRO A 16 -28.83 0.82 4.07
N GLU A 17 -29.94 0.39 4.67
CA GLU A 17 -30.52 1.02 5.87
C GLU A 17 -29.60 1.00 7.10
N HIS A 18 -28.73 0.00 7.23
CA HIS A 18 -27.90 -0.21 8.42
C HIS A 18 -26.39 -0.04 8.19
N ALA A 19 -25.98 0.46 7.03
CA ALA A 19 -24.56 0.63 6.71
C ALA A 19 -24.06 2.04 7.03
N ARG A 20 -22.95 2.14 7.78
CA ARG A 20 -22.24 3.40 8.00
C ARG A 20 -21.36 3.70 6.79
N ILE A 21 -21.62 4.83 6.12
CA ILE A 21 -20.86 5.26 4.95
C ILE A 21 -19.47 5.70 5.40
N ILE A 22 -18.42 5.12 4.79
CA ILE A 22 -17.04 5.56 5.00
C ILE A 22 -16.82 6.84 4.18
N GLY A 23 -16.49 7.93 4.87
CA GLY A 23 -16.12 9.17 4.20
C GLY A 23 -14.82 8.99 3.41
N CYS A 24 -14.63 9.73 2.33
CA CYS A 24 -13.39 9.74 1.56
C CYS A 24 -12.82 11.16 1.43
N LYS A 25 -11.56 11.27 1.02
CA LYS A 25 -10.88 12.52 0.69
C LYS A 25 -9.96 12.29 -0.50
N TRP A 26 -9.87 13.29 -1.38
CA TRP A 26 -8.84 13.29 -2.42
C TRP A 26 -7.53 13.81 -1.83
N ILE A 27 -6.46 13.07 -2.07
CA ILE A 27 -5.09 13.47 -1.83
C ILE A 27 -4.47 13.79 -3.18
N THR A 28 -4.12 15.05 -3.37
CA THR A 28 -3.34 15.49 -4.52
C THR A 28 -1.90 15.70 -4.09
N LYS A 29 -0.95 15.29 -4.94
CA LYS A 29 0.48 15.47 -4.72
C LYS A 29 1.13 15.88 -6.03
N VAL A 30 1.86 16.99 -5.99
CA VAL A 30 2.79 17.36 -7.04
C VAL A 30 4.03 16.48 -6.87
N LYS A 31 4.44 15.81 -7.95
CA LYS A 31 5.70 15.11 -8.05
C LYS A 31 6.63 16.00 -8.85
N GLU A 32 7.50 16.72 -8.15
CA GLU A 32 8.58 17.44 -8.80
C GLU A 32 9.42 16.43 -9.59
N GLY A 33 9.49 16.65 -10.90
CA GLY A 33 10.29 15.82 -11.79
C GLY A 33 11.76 16.20 -11.68
N ILE A 34 12.64 15.34 -12.21
CA ILE A 34 14.07 15.65 -12.28
C ILE A 34 14.29 16.64 -13.43
N LEU A 35 14.93 17.77 -13.15
CA LEU A 35 15.18 18.83 -14.13
C LEU A 35 15.86 18.25 -15.39
N GLY A 36 15.21 18.37 -16.55
CA GLY A 36 15.72 17.89 -17.84
C GLY A 36 15.51 16.40 -18.14
N VAL A 37 14.99 15.61 -17.19
CA VAL A 37 14.74 14.16 -17.38
C VAL A 37 13.25 13.85 -17.34
N GLU A 38 12.54 14.37 -16.34
CA GLU A 38 11.10 14.16 -16.19
C GLU A 38 10.39 15.48 -15.86
N PRO A 39 9.27 15.81 -16.53
CA PRO A 39 8.48 16.97 -16.15
C PRO A 39 7.75 16.73 -14.83
N THR A 40 7.37 17.82 -14.16
CA THR A 40 6.54 17.78 -12.97
C THR A 40 5.23 17.04 -13.23
N GLY A 41 5.02 15.93 -12.51
CA GLY A 41 3.82 15.12 -12.59
C GLY A 41 2.81 15.47 -11.50
N TYR A 42 1.53 15.22 -11.75
CA TYR A 42 0.46 15.41 -10.77
C TYR A 42 -0.17 14.07 -10.43
N LYS A 43 -0.20 13.72 -9.14
CA LYS A 43 -0.87 12.51 -8.64
C LYS A 43 -2.12 12.92 -7.89
N ALA A 44 -3.26 12.30 -8.21
CA ALA A 44 -4.49 12.39 -7.42
C ALA A 44 -4.90 10.98 -6.96
N MET A 45 -5.24 10.84 -5.69
CA MET A 45 -5.66 9.58 -5.07
C MET A 45 -6.93 9.83 -4.26
N LEU A 46 -7.96 9.01 -4.44
CA LEU A 46 -9.13 9.00 -3.57
C LEU A 46 -8.88 8.02 -2.43
N VAL A 47 -8.89 8.50 -1.21
CA VAL A 47 -8.55 7.72 -0.02
C VAL A 47 -9.74 7.73 0.95
N ALA A 48 -10.03 6.60 1.58
CA ALA A 48 -11.00 6.52 2.67
C ALA A 48 -10.48 7.31 3.89
N ARG A 49 -11.35 8.04 4.59
CA ARG A 49 -10.99 8.78 5.81
C ARG A 49 -10.88 7.80 6.98
N GLY A 50 -9.65 7.55 7.42
CA GLY A 50 -9.32 6.61 8.50
C GLY A 50 -9.86 6.97 9.89
N PHE A 51 -10.41 8.16 10.12
CA PHE A 51 -10.97 8.58 11.43
C PHE A 51 -12.17 7.75 11.92
N THR A 52 -12.59 6.74 11.15
CA THR A 52 -13.57 5.74 11.60
C THR A 52 -12.93 4.48 12.19
N GLN A 53 -11.60 4.44 12.27
CA GLN A 53 -10.86 3.40 12.97
C GLN A 53 -11.17 3.44 14.47
N LYS A 54 -11.42 2.27 15.04
CA LYS A 54 -11.70 2.05 16.46
C LYS A 54 -10.44 1.50 17.13
N GLU A 55 -10.05 2.12 18.25
CA GLU A 55 -9.00 1.60 19.12
C GLU A 55 -9.35 0.15 19.54
N GLY A 56 -8.38 -0.77 19.42
CA GLY A 56 -8.58 -2.20 19.65
C GLY A 56 -9.10 -3.01 18.45
N ILE A 57 -9.48 -2.38 17.34
CA ILE A 57 -9.96 -3.08 16.13
C ILE A 57 -8.99 -2.90 14.96
N ASP A 58 -8.70 -1.66 14.56
CA ASP A 58 -7.98 -1.33 13.31
C ASP A 58 -6.94 -0.20 13.50
N PHE A 59 -6.78 0.30 14.73
CA PHE A 59 -5.87 1.38 15.09
C PHE A 59 -4.39 0.95 15.14
N ASN A 60 -4.12 -0.31 15.52
CA ASN A 60 -2.76 -0.87 15.62
C ASN A 60 -2.38 -1.77 14.43
N GLU A 61 -3.28 -1.92 13.45
CA GLU A 61 -3.05 -2.79 12.30
C GLU A 61 -2.31 -2.02 11.20
N ILE A 62 -0.99 -2.23 11.13
CA ILE A 62 -0.18 -1.78 10.00
C ILE A 62 -0.39 -2.76 8.84
N PHE A 63 -1.33 -2.40 7.98
CA PHE A 63 -1.77 -3.24 6.86
C PHE A 63 -0.86 -3.22 5.63
N SER A 64 0.14 -2.33 5.61
CA SER A 64 1.19 -2.34 4.60
C SER A 64 2.50 -2.78 5.26
N PRO A 65 3.10 -3.89 4.83
CA PRO A 65 4.33 -4.37 5.42
C PRO A 65 5.50 -3.48 4.96
N VAL A 66 5.70 -2.37 5.66
CA VAL A 66 6.83 -1.46 5.44
C VAL A 66 7.87 -1.75 6.51
N ILE A 67 9.12 -1.98 6.11
CA ILE A 67 10.23 -2.07 7.04
C ILE A 67 10.29 -0.77 7.86
N LYS A 68 10.22 -0.90 9.19
CA LYS A 68 10.36 0.26 10.08
C LYS A 68 11.80 0.77 10.01
N GLN A 69 11.95 2.10 9.99
CA GLN A 69 13.26 2.75 10.02
C GLN A 69 14.09 2.35 11.25
N THR A 70 13.44 2.04 12.37
CA THR A 70 14.10 1.49 13.56
C THR A 70 14.77 0.15 13.29
N SER A 71 14.14 -0.75 12.54
CA SER A 71 14.71 -2.04 12.15
C SER A 71 15.95 -1.88 11.27
N ILE A 72 15.91 -0.95 10.30
CA ILE A 72 17.08 -0.63 9.45
C ILE A 72 18.23 -0.12 10.31
N ARG A 73 17.96 0.82 11.23
CA ARG A 73 18.99 1.37 12.13
C ARG A 73 19.62 0.32 13.03
N VAL A 74 18.84 -0.58 13.60
CA VAL A 74 19.35 -1.69 14.42
C VAL A 74 20.22 -2.64 13.59
N MET A 75 19.79 -2.95 12.36
CA MET A 75 20.57 -3.78 11.43
C MET A 75 21.93 -3.14 11.11
N LEU A 76 21.93 -1.86 10.74
CA LEU A 76 23.17 -1.11 10.45
C LEU A 76 24.08 -1.01 11.68
N ALA A 77 23.52 -0.79 12.87
CA ALA A 77 24.29 -0.75 14.11
C ALA A 77 24.94 -2.10 14.43
N LYS A 78 24.25 -3.23 14.17
CA LYS A 78 24.81 -4.57 14.34
C LYS A 78 25.94 -4.83 13.35
N VAL A 79 25.72 -4.47 12.08
CA VAL A 79 26.74 -4.60 11.03
C VAL A 79 27.99 -3.81 11.39
N ALA A 80 27.85 -2.55 11.82
CA ALA A 80 28.98 -1.73 12.25
C ALA A 80 29.70 -2.32 13.47
N LYS A 81 28.97 -2.85 14.45
CA LYS A 81 29.54 -3.48 15.65
C LYS A 81 30.37 -4.72 15.31
N ASP A 82 29.89 -5.53 14.37
CA ASP A 82 30.54 -6.77 13.97
C ASP A 82 31.59 -6.57 12.86
N ASN A 83 31.82 -5.32 12.44
CA ASN A 83 32.69 -4.97 11.32
C ASN A 83 32.34 -5.73 10.02
N LEU A 84 31.05 -5.86 9.73
CA LEU A 84 30.54 -6.47 8.51
C LEU A 84 30.36 -5.40 7.41
N GLU A 85 30.40 -5.81 6.15
CA GLU A 85 30.05 -4.92 5.02
C GLU A 85 28.55 -5.04 4.69
N VAL A 86 27.92 -3.90 4.38
CA VAL A 86 26.54 -3.85 3.87
C VAL A 86 26.59 -3.68 2.36
N ASP A 87 26.28 -4.74 1.64
CA ASP A 87 26.09 -4.67 0.20
C ASP A 87 24.60 -4.58 -0.16
N GLN A 88 24.26 -3.59 -0.98
CA GLN A 88 22.96 -3.50 -1.61
C GLN A 88 22.98 -4.39 -2.88
N MET A 89 22.53 -5.63 -2.74
CA MET A 89 22.68 -6.64 -3.78
C MET A 89 21.52 -6.64 -4.77
N ASP A 90 21.80 -6.34 -6.04
CA ASP A 90 20.87 -6.55 -7.17
C ASP A 90 21.46 -7.47 -8.28
N LYS A 91 22.65 -8.05 -8.04
CA LYS A 91 23.31 -8.97 -9.00
C LYS A 91 23.11 -10.44 -8.61
N LYS A 92 22.45 -11.21 -9.48
CA LYS A 92 22.19 -12.65 -9.28
C LYS A 92 23.45 -13.50 -9.03
N SER A 93 24.58 -13.15 -9.65
CA SER A 93 25.84 -13.90 -9.51
C SER A 93 26.38 -13.84 -8.07
N GLU A 94 26.30 -12.67 -7.43
CA GLU A 94 26.79 -12.47 -6.07
C GLU A 94 25.88 -13.14 -5.03
N ILE A 95 24.56 -13.10 -5.25
CA ILE A 95 23.58 -13.84 -4.42
C ILE A 95 23.90 -15.34 -4.42
N LYS A 96 24.28 -15.91 -5.58
CA LYS A 96 24.63 -17.32 -5.68
C LYS A 96 25.90 -17.65 -4.89
N LYS A 97 26.98 -16.87 -5.05
CA LYS A 97 28.23 -17.08 -4.30
C LYS A 97 28.01 -17.08 -2.79
N ILE A 98 27.15 -16.20 -2.29
CA ILE A 98 26.82 -16.13 -0.86
C ILE A 98 26.02 -17.36 -0.42
N LYS A 99 25.04 -17.80 -1.21
CA LYS A 99 24.30 -19.04 -0.94
C LYS A 99 25.24 -20.24 -0.86
N ASP A 100 26.18 -20.34 -1.80
CA ASP A 100 27.16 -21.43 -1.87
C ASP A 100 28.05 -21.42 -0.61
N LYS A 101 28.66 -20.28 -0.25
CA LYS A 101 29.47 -20.15 0.98
C LYS A 101 28.69 -20.42 2.27
N LEU A 102 27.45 -19.93 2.37
CA LEU A 102 26.65 -20.16 3.57
C LEU A 102 26.25 -21.63 3.70
N SER A 103 26.05 -22.34 2.58
CA SER A 103 25.71 -23.77 2.60
C SER A 103 26.87 -24.69 3.02
N GLU A 104 28.11 -24.19 2.96
CA GLU A 104 29.30 -24.90 3.46
C GLU A 104 29.32 -24.96 4.99
N GLU A 105 28.83 -23.90 5.65
CA GLU A 105 28.85 -23.74 7.12
C GLU A 105 27.50 -24.03 7.80
N PHE A 106 26.39 -23.89 7.07
CA PHE A 106 25.04 -24.05 7.59
C PHE A 106 24.17 -24.91 6.67
N GLU A 107 23.30 -25.74 7.25
CA GLU A 107 22.33 -26.53 6.48
C GLU A 107 21.26 -25.62 5.88
N ILE A 108 21.46 -25.21 4.61
CA ILE A 108 20.59 -24.27 3.91
C ILE A 108 19.78 -24.99 2.85
N LYS A 109 18.45 -24.77 2.89
CA LYS A 109 17.53 -25.21 1.86
C LYS A 109 17.11 -24.04 0.98
N ASP A 110 17.55 -24.02 -0.27
CA ASP A 110 17.09 -23.03 -1.24
C ASP A 110 15.65 -23.33 -1.68
N LEU A 111 14.72 -22.47 -1.28
CA LEU A 111 13.31 -22.57 -1.66
C LEU A 111 13.03 -21.98 -3.06
N GLY A 112 14.07 -21.50 -3.75
CA GLY A 112 13.98 -20.92 -5.07
C GLY A 112 13.51 -19.46 -5.04
N LYS A 113 12.79 -19.06 -6.09
CA LYS A 113 12.26 -17.69 -6.21
C LYS A 113 11.28 -17.40 -5.07
N ALA A 114 11.36 -16.18 -4.52
CA ALA A 114 10.44 -15.72 -3.50
C ALA A 114 8.99 -15.79 -4.02
N LYS A 115 8.16 -16.57 -3.34
CA LYS A 115 6.71 -16.69 -3.61
C LYS A 115 5.87 -15.81 -2.70
N LYS A 116 6.41 -15.40 -1.54
CA LYS A 116 5.70 -14.60 -0.54
C LYS A 116 6.67 -13.74 0.25
N ILE A 117 6.38 -12.44 0.41
CA ILE A 117 7.13 -11.51 1.28
C ILE A 117 6.12 -10.73 2.10
N LEU A 118 6.19 -10.85 3.43
CA LEU A 118 5.34 -10.08 4.36
C LEU A 118 3.83 -10.15 4.01
N GLU A 119 3.33 -11.36 3.74
CA GLU A 119 1.95 -11.61 3.29
C GLU A 119 1.57 -11.17 1.87
N ILE A 120 2.52 -10.59 1.13
CA ILE A 120 2.39 -10.29 -0.29
C ILE A 120 2.83 -11.51 -1.10
N GLU A 121 1.92 -12.05 -1.90
CA GLU A 121 2.20 -13.11 -2.86
C GLU A 121 2.89 -12.55 -4.09
N ILE A 122 3.91 -13.26 -4.55
CA ILE A 122 4.73 -12.89 -5.68
C ILE A 122 4.69 -14.05 -6.67
N ASP A 123 4.21 -13.76 -7.87
CA ASP A 123 4.20 -14.68 -9.00
C ASP A 123 5.07 -14.10 -10.10
N GLN A 124 6.15 -14.80 -10.43
CA GLN A 124 7.14 -14.36 -11.41
C GLN A 124 7.10 -15.29 -12.62
N ASN A 125 6.68 -14.78 -13.77
CA ASN A 125 6.64 -15.58 -14.99
C ASN A 125 8.02 -15.66 -15.68
N HIS A 126 8.16 -16.60 -16.62
CA HIS A 126 9.39 -16.79 -17.40
C HIS A 126 9.71 -15.62 -18.35
N LYS A 127 8.76 -14.71 -18.58
CA LYS A 127 8.92 -13.50 -19.41
C LYS A 127 9.40 -12.28 -18.61
N GLY A 128 9.71 -12.44 -17.32
CA GLY A 128 10.17 -11.35 -16.46
C GLY A 128 9.05 -10.48 -15.86
N MET A 129 7.78 -10.86 -16.06
CA MET A 129 6.65 -10.16 -15.43
C MET A 129 6.52 -10.62 -13.98
N ILE A 130 6.52 -9.66 -13.06
CA ILE A 130 6.28 -9.87 -11.63
C ILE A 130 4.85 -9.43 -11.34
N LYS A 131 4.01 -10.38 -10.95
CA LYS A 131 2.68 -10.14 -10.42
C LYS A 131 2.74 -10.19 -8.90
N ILE A 132 2.14 -9.19 -8.28
CA ILE A 132 2.10 -9.02 -6.83
C ILE A 132 0.63 -9.07 -6.40
N SER A 133 0.31 -9.88 -5.39
CA SER A 133 -1.06 -10.09 -4.90
C SER A 133 -1.10 -10.00 -3.38
N GLN A 134 -2.14 -9.36 -2.84
CA GLN A 134 -2.46 -9.34 -1.42
C GLN A 134 -3.86 -9.93 -1.17
N ALA A 135 -4.31 -10.85 -2.04
CA ALA A 135 -5.66 -11.42 -1.96
C ALA A 135 -5.95 -12.08 -0.60
N ASN A 136 -4.98 -12.80 -0.04
CA ASN A 136 -5.10 -13.42 1.28
C ASN A 136 -5.20 -12.39 2.41
N TYR A 137 -4.49 -11.27 2.31
CA TYR A 137 -4.60 -10.18 3.26
C TYR A 137 -6.02 -9.57 3.22
N LEU A 138 -6.54 -9.28 2.03
CA LEU A 138 -7.93 -8.81 1.85
C LEU A 138 -8.96 -9.79 2.40
N LYS A 139 -8.77 -11.10 2.19
CA LYS A 139 -9.67 -12.13 2.71
C LYS A 139 -9.73 -12.11 4.24
N LYS A 140 -8.58 -12.02 4.92
CA LYS A 140 -8.52 -11.90 6.38
C LYS A 140 -9.21 -10.65 6.90
N VAL A 141 -9.06 -9.52 6.20
CA VAL A 141 -9.76 -8.27 6.54
C VAL A 141 -11.27 -8.48 6.44
N LEU A 142 -11.75 -9.06 5.33
CA LEU A 142 -13.18 -9.31 5.15
C LEU A 142 -13.74 -10.24 6.23
N GLU A 143 -13.06 -11.36 6.52
CA GLU A 143 -13.46 -12.29 7.58
C GLU A 143 -13.52 -11.59 8.95
N LYS A 144 -12.49 -10.79 9.30
CA LYS A 144 -12.42 -10.08 10.57
C LYS A 144 -13.60 -9.12 10.79
N PHE A 145 -14.05 -8.45 9.73
CA PHE A 145 -15.17 -7.50 9.80
C PHE A 145 -16.53 -8.15 9.51
N GLY A 146 -16.61 -9.48 9.37
CA GLY A 146 -17.85 -10.19 9.04
C GLY A 146 -18.39 -9.83 7.64
N MET A 147 -17.47 -9.50 6.73
CA MET A 147 -17.74 -9.04 5.37
C MET A 147 -17.30 -10.06 4.31
N ASP A 148 -16.96 -11.28 4.71
CA ASP A 148 -16.59 -12.39 3.83
C ASP A 148 -17.67 -12.70 2.77
N ASN A 149 -18.95 -12.47 3.11
CA ASN A 149 -20.09 -12.62 2.21
C ASN A 149 -20.52 -11.33 1.50
N SER A 150 -19.74 -10.25 1.62
CA SER A 150 -20.07 -8.97 0.99
C SER A 150 -19.96 -9.05 -0.54
N LYS A 151 -20.94 -8.48 -1.24
CA LYS A 151 -20.89 -8.37 -2.70
C LYS A 151 -19.68 -7.53 -3.12
N ALA A 152 -18.80 -8.12 -3.93
CA ALA A 152 -17.66 -7.40 -4.48
C ALA A 152 -18.12 -6.21 -5.32
N VAL A 153 -17.57 -5.02 -5.01
CA VAL A 153 -17.78 -3.78 -5.75
C VAL A 153 -16.42 -3.21 -6.13
N SER A 154 -16.27 -2.71 -7.36
CA SER A 154 -14.94 -2.34 -7.87
C SER A 154 -14.39 -1.03 -7.30
N THR A 155 -15.18 -0.25 -6.55
CA THR A 155 -14.78 1.05 -5.99
C THR A 155 -15.53 1.40 -4.69
N PRO A 156 -14.88 2.10 -3.73
CA PRO A 156 -15.42 2.29 -2.37
C PRO A 156 -16.30 3.54 -2.14
N LEU A 157 -16.44 4.49 -3.09
CA LEU A 157 -17.23 5.73 -2.89
C LEU A 157 -18.55 5.75 -3.67
N ALA A 158 -19.62 6.21 -3.04
CA ALA A 158 -20.95 6.30 -3.64
C ALA A 158 -21.09 7.45 -4.67
N PRO A 159 -21.75 7.24 -5.83
CA PRO A 159 -21.81 8.22 -6.94
C PRO A 159 -22.56 9.53 -6.68
N HIS A 160 -23.36 9.62 -5.61
CA HIS A 160 -24.17 10.81 -5.31
C HIS A 160 -23.39 11.91 -4.58
N PHE A 161 -22.20 11.61 -4.06
CA PHE A 161 -21.32 12.61 -3.50
C PHE A 161 -20.60 13.36 -4.62
N LYS A 162 -21.16 14.51 -5.02
CA LYS A 162 -20.48 15.48 -5.88
C LYS A 162 -19.55 16.32 -5.02
N LEU A 163 -18.25 16.21 -5.25
CA LEU A 163 -17.28 17.06 -4.57
C LEU A 163 -17.15 18.39 -5.32
N SER A 164 -17.22 19.51 -4.58
CA SER A 164 -17.13 20.87 -5.12
C SER A 164 -16.00 21.65 -4.45
N GLN A 165 -15.53 22.73 -5.09
CA GLN A 165 -14.51 23.60 -4.51
C GLN A 165 -14.95 24.25 -3.20
N SER A 166 -16.25 24.42 -2.98
CA SER A 166 -16.80 24.91 -1.71
C SER A 166 -16.58 23.96 -0.53
N GLN A 167 -16.21 22.71 -0.78
CA GLN A 167 -15.88 21.71 0.26
C GLN A 167 -14.38 21.68 0.60
N ASN A 168 -13.56 22.51 -0.05
CA ASN A 168 -12.21 22.81 0.43
C ASN A 168 -12.27 23.71 1.68
N PRO A 169 -11.24 23.69 2.54
CA PRO A 169 -11.15 24.62 3.68
C PRO A 169 -11.16 26.07 3.17
N GLN A 170 -12.17 26.84 3.58
CA GLN A 170 -12.41 28.20 3.11
C GLN A 170 -11.70 29.22 4.00
N THR A 171 -11.56 28.92 5.29
CA THR A 171 -10.93 29.83 6.27
C THR A 171 -9.49 29.44 6.60
N ASN A 172 -8.69 30.41 7.03
CA ASN A 172 -7.32 30.14 7.49
C ASN A 172 -7.28 29.25 8.75
N ALA A 173 -8.33 29.27 9.58
CA ALA A 173 -8.47 28.37 10.72
C ALA A 173 -8.73 26.92 10.26
N GLU A 174 -9.61 26.72 9.26
CA GLU A 174 -9.85 25.40 8.67
C GLU A 174 -8.61 24.86 7.95
N LYS A 175 -7.85 25.73 7.26
CA LYS A 175 -6.58 25.35 6.62
C LYS A 175 -5.56 24.90 7.66
N LYS A 176 -5.36 25.67 8.75
CA LYS A 176 -4.47 25.28 9.87
C LYS A 176 -4.92 24.00 10.58
N LEU A 177 -6.22 23.82 10.77
CA LEU A 177 -6.78 22.58 11.34
C LEU A 177 -6.50 21.39 10.41
N MET A 178 -6.61 21.59 9.09
CA MET A 178 -6.30 20.54 8.11
C MET A 178 -4.80 20.29 7.92
N GLU A 179 -3.93 21.25 8.22
CA GLU A 179 -2.45 21.09 8.24
C GLU A 179 -1.98 20.23 9.42
N GLN A 180 -2.72 20.23 10.54
CA GLN A 180 -2.41 19.41 11.73
C GLN A 180 -2.84 17.94 11.59
N VAL A 181 -3.52 17.60 10.49
CA VAL A 181 -4.01 16.24 10.21
C VAL A 181 -3.04 15.59 9.20
N PRO A 182 -2.28 14.55 9.59
CA PRO A 182 -1.19 13.98 8.80
C PRO A 182 -1.62 13.37 7.45
#